data_AF-A0A1N7SK32-F1
#
_entry.id   AF-A0A1N7SK32-F1
#
_cell.length_a   1.000
_cell.length_b   1.000
_cell.length_c   1.000
_cell.angle_alpha   90.00
_cell.angle_beta   90.00
_cell.angle_gamma   90.00
#
_symmetry.space_group_name_H-M   'P 1'
#
loop_
_entity.id
_entity.type
_entity.pdbx_description
1 polymer ?
#
loop_
_entity_poly.entity_id
_entity_poly.type
_entity_poly.pdbx_seq_one_letter_code
_entity_poly.pdbx_strand_id
1 'polypeptide(L)'
;MEIMRGADTFTESLFSVRKLDDFIPPSHPLRAIRVMANEALAKMDRLFADMYEADIKGGRPSIAPENLLRAMLIQVLYSIRSERQLMEQVQYNLLFRWLIGLAMDDVVWVPTV
;
A
#
# COMPACT_ATOMS: atom_id res chain seq x y z
N MET A 1 -32.39 23.45 29.36
CA MET A 1 -31.10 23.11 28.72
C MET A 1 -31.32 21.79 28.01
N GLU A 2 -31.78 21.83 26.76
CA GLU A 2 -32.02 20.62 25.97
C GLU A 2 -30.69 20.04 25.51
N ILE A 3 -30.48 18.76 25.80
CA ILE A 3 -29.29 18.02 25.40
C ILE A 3 -29.49 17.63 23.93
N MET A 4 -28.94 18.45 23.03
CA MET A 4 -28.86 18.18 21.58
C MET A 4 -27.84 17.07 21.28
N ARG A 5 -28.04 15.86 21.81
CA ARG A 5 -27.25 14.71 21.36
C ARG A 5 -27.91 14.17 20.09
N GLY A 6 -27.25 14.34 18.95
CA GLY A 6 -27.68 13.74 17.68
C GLY A 6 -27.80 12.21 17.82
N ALA A 7 -28.76 11.64 17.10
CA ALA A 7 -28.95 10.19 17.10
C ALA A 7 -27.74 9.48 16.48
N ASP A 8 -27.25 8.43 17.15
CA ASP A 8 -26.18 7.58 16.64
C ASP A 8 -26.77 6.57 15.65
N THR A 9 -27.02 7.04 14.42
CA THR A 9 -27.57 6.24 13.33
C THR A 9 -26.50 5.97 12.29
N PHE A 10 -26.17 4.70 12.05
CA PHE A 10 -25.31 4.27 10.95
C PHE A 10 -26.18 3.84 9.77
N THR A 11 -26.22 4.65 8.71
CA THR A 11 -26.83 4.29 7.44
C THR A 11 -25.76 4.37 6.36
N GLU A 12 -25.32 3.22 5.87
CA GLU A 12 -24.31 3.12 4.84
C GLU A 12 -24.94 3.27 3.45
N SER A 13 -24.27 4.02 2.56
CA SER A 13 -24.65 4.04 1.14
C SER A 13 -24.35 2.68 0.51
N LEU A 14 -25.28 2.13 -0.27
CA LEU A 14 -25.09 0.84 -0.94
C LEU A 14 -23.87 0.82 -1.88
N PHE A 15 -23.50 1.98 -2.43
CA PHE A 15 -22.34 2.12 -3.30
C PHE A 15 -21.59 3.42 -3.00
N SER A 16 -20.26 3.37 -3.11
CA SER A 16 -19.36 4.53 -3.03
C SER A 16 -18.23 4.34 -4.03
N VAL A 17 -17.89 5.37 -4.80
CA VAL A 17 -16.78 5.36 -5.75
C VAL A 17 -15.72 6.32 -5.25
N ARG A 18 -14.60 5.79 -4.78
CA ARG A 18 -13.46 6.56 -4.26
C ARG A 18 -12.16 5.95 -4.74
N LYS A 19 -11.17 6.79 -5.01
CA LYS A 19 -9.79 6.37 -5.25
C LYS A 19 -9.07 6.21 -3.91
N LEU A 20 -8.05 5.37 -3.86
CA LEU A 20 -7.18 5.27 -2.68
C LEU A 20 -6.59 6.63 -2.28
N ASP A 21 -6.27 7.47 -3.27
CA ASP A 21 -5.72 8.81 -3.04
C ASP A 21 -6.68 9.72 -2.25
N ASP A 22 -7.99 9.54 -2.42
CA ASP A 22 -9.03 10.36 -1.77
C ASP A 22 -9.07 10.16 -0.24
N PHE A 23 -8.45 9.10 0.26
CA PHE A 23 -8.36 8.80 1.70
C PHE A 23 -7.12 9.43 2.34
N ILE A 24 -6.17 9.94 1.55
CA ILE A 24 -4.88 10.40 2.04
C ILE A 24 -4.85 11.93 2.05
N PRO A 25 -4.68 12.59 3.20
CA PRO A 25 -4.61 14.04 3.26
C PRO A 25 -3.53 14.60 2.32
N PRO A 26 -3.77 15.74 1.61
CA PRO A 26 -2.77 16.35 0.75
C PRO A 26 -1.47 16.74 1.49
N SER A 27 -1.56 17.06 2.78
CA SER A 27 -0.43 17.40 3.65
C SER A 27 0.28 16.20 4.27
N HIS A 28 -0.15 14.96 3.96
CA HIS A 28 0.41 13.78 4.60
C HIS A 28 1.89 13.57 4.20
N PRO A 29 2.84 13.42 5.14
CA PRO A 29 4.27 13.35 4.84
C PRO A 29 4.67 12.23 3.86
N LEU A 30 3.96 11.08 3.91
CA LEU A 30 4.19 9.99 2.97
C LEU A 30 3.98 10.38 1.50
N ARG A 31 3.29 11.48 1.18
CA ARG A 31 3.18 11.95 -0.21
C ARG A 31 4.52 12.35 -0.79
N ALA A 32 5.31 13.14 -0.06
CA ALA A 32 6.66 13.50 -0.48
C ALA A 32 7.57 12.26 -0.57
N ILE A 33 7.48 11.37 0.43
CA ILE A 33 8.25 10.11 0.45
C ILE A 33 7.91 9.23 -0.74
N ARG A 34 6.63 9.12 -1.11
CA ARG A 34 6.19 8.34 -2.27
C ARG A 34 6.80 8.85 -3.57
N VAL A 35 6.84 10.17 -3.76
CA VAL A 35 7.47 10.78 -4.95
C VAL A 35 8.95 10.40 -5.00
N MET A 36 9.69 10.65 -3.91
CA MET A 36 11.13 10.32 -3.84
C MET A 36 11.40 8.83 -4.06
N ALA A 37 10.59 7.96 -3.45
CA ALA A 37 10.71 6.51 -3.61
C ALA A 37 10.44 6.08 -5.05
N ASN A 38 9.39 6.60 -5.68
CA ASN A 38 9.06 6.27 -7.07
C ASN A 38 10.14 6.77 -8.05
N GLU A 39 10.68 7.97 -7.84
CA GLU A 39 11.79 8.49 -8.65
C GLU A 39 13.06 7.65 -8.50
N ALA A 40 13.35 7.16 -7.29
CA ALA A 40 14.48 6.27 -7.04
C ALA A 40 14.27 4.91 -7.72
N LEU A 41 13.07 4.33 -7.59
CA LEU A 41 12.72 3.04 -8.19
C LEU A 41 12.76 3.09 -9.71
N ALA A 42 12.25 4.17 -10.33
CA ALA A 42 12.30 4.35 -11.79
C ALA A 42 13.73 4.34 -12.35
N LYS A 43 14.72 4.80 -11.56
CA LYS A 43 16.14 4.74 -11.96
C LYS A 43 16.70 3.32 -11.94
N MET A 44 16.01 2.39 -11.29
CA MET A 44 16.38 0.99 -11.15
C MET A 44 15.66 0.08 -12.17
N ASP A 45 14.76 0.61 -13.01
CA ASP A 45 13.96 -0.16 -13.98
C ASP A 45 14.79 -1.13 -14.82
N ARG A 46 15.97 -0.70 -15.31
CA ARG A 46 16.87 -1.57 -16.08
C ARG A 46 17.37 -2.76 -15.27
N LEU A 47 17.74 -2.53 -14.02
CA LEU A 47 18.20 -3.59 -13.11
C LEU A 47 17.07 -4.58 -12.83
N PHE A 48 15.86 -4.08 -12.60
CA PHE A 48 14.70 -4.94 -12.38
C PHE A 48 14.35 -5.77 -13.63
N ALA A 49 14.42 -5.16 -14.82
CA ALA A 49 14.21 -5.88 -16.08
C ALA A 49 15.19 -7.05 -16.24
N ASP A 50 16.49 -6.80 -16.03
CA ASP A 50 17.53 -7.84 -16.15
C ASP A 50 17.31 -9.01 -15.16
N MET A 51 16.82 -8.71 -13.95
CA MET A 51 16.50 -9.74 -12.94
C MET A 51 15.29 -10.61 -13.34
N TYR A 52 14.32 -10.06 -14.07
CA TYR A 52 13.10 -10.75 -14.46
C TYR A 52 13.22 -11.52 -15.78
N GLU A 53 14.08 -11.08 -16.70
CA GLU A 53 14.32 -11.83 -17.95
C GLU A 53 14.90 -13.23 -17.71
N ALA A 54 15.64 -13.41 -16.61
CA ALA A 54 16.17 -14.72 -16.20
C ALA A 54 15.08 -15.70 -15.72
N ASP A 55 13.89 -15.21 -15.34
CA ASP A 55 12.85 -15.96 -14.63
C ASP A 55 11.63 -16.29 -15.51
N ILE A 56 11.73 -16.09 -16.83
CA ILE A 56 10.71 -16.45 -17.84
C ILE A 56 10.71 -17.97 -18.09
N LYS A 57 10.57 -18.77 -17.02
CA LYS A 57 10.42 -20.24 -17.05
C LYS A 57 9.05 -20.73 -16.56
N GLY A 58 8.01 -19.92 -16.73
CA GLY A 58 6.61 -20.35 -16.56
C GLY A 58 6.12 -20.46 -15.12
N GLY A 59 6.58 -19.58 -14.23
CA GLY A 59 6.12 -19.48 -12.84
C GLY A 59 4.91 -18.56 -12.63
N ARG A 60 4.35 -18.57 -11.40
CA ARG A 60 3.37 -17.59 -10.93
C ARG A 60 3.99 -16.19 -11.05
N PRO A 61 3.25 -15.14 -11.46
CA PRO A 61 3.75 -13.77 -11.45
C PRO A 61 4.32 -13.44 -10.06
N SER A 62 5.61 -13.14 -9.99
CA SER A 62 6.24 -12.70 -8.75
C SER A 62 5.76 -11.28 -8.42
N ILE A 63 5.83 -10.93 -7.14
CA ILE A 63 5.46 -9.59 -6.67
C ILE A 63 6.48 -8.60 -7.24
N ALA A 64 6.00 -7.52 -7.85
CA ALA A 64 6.87 -6.48 -8.42
C ALA A 64 7.88 -5.97 -7.36
N PRO A 65 9.18 -5.86 -7.69
CA PRO A 65 10.21 -5.49 -6.72
C PRO A 65 9.96 -4.10 -6.12
N GLU A 66 9.32 -3.21 -6.88
CA GLU A 66 8.90 -1.89 -6.44
C GLU A 66 7.88 -1.95 -5.29
N ASN A 67 6.94 -2.90 -5.35
CA ASN A 67 5.95 -3.09 -4.29
C ASN A 67 6.63 -3.60 -3.00
N LEU A 68 7.58 -4.52 -3.12
CA LEU A 68 8.36 -5.03 -1.99
C LEU A 68 9.20 -3.92 -1.34
N LEU A 69 9.89 -3.12 -2.15
CA LEU A 69 10.72 -2.01 -1.67
C LEU A 69 9.88 -0.94 -0.97
N ARG A 70 8.70 -0.60 -1.52
CA ARG A 70 7.77 0.32 -0.84
C ARG A 70 7.19 -0.26 0.44
N ALA A 71 6.94 -1.56 0.49
CA ALA A 71 6.50 -2.23 1.72
C ALA A 71 7.59 -2.19 2.81
N MET A 72 8.87 -2.39 2.45
CA MET A 72 9.99 -2.26 3.39
C MET A 72 10.14 -0.82 3.92
N LEU A 73 9.89 0.20 3.08
CA LEU A 73 9.85 1.59 3.57
C LEU A 73 8.81 1.78 4.67
N ILE A 74 7.63 1.16 4.55
CA ILE A 74 6.61 1.20 5.60
C ILE A 74 7.13 0.57 6.90
N GLN A 75 7.80 -0.59 6.80
CA GLN A 75 8.36 -1.24 7.99
C GLN A 75 9.33 -0.33 8.73
N VAL A 76 10.23 0.35 8.02
CA VAL A 76 11.20 1.27 8.61
C VAL A 76 10.49 2.50 9.20
N LEU A 77 9.62 3.15 8.44
CA LEU A 77 8.97 4.40 8.84
C LEU A 77 8.00 4.23 10.02
N TYR A 78 7.34 3.07 10.11
CA TYR A 78 6.36 2.77 11.15
C TYR A 78 6.87 1.75 12.18
N SER A 79 8.15 1.40 12.13
CA SER A 79 8.78 0.43 13.05
C SER A 79 8.03 -0.90 13.17
N ILE A 80 7.47 -1.39 12.06
CA ILE A 80 6.74 -2.67 12.00
C ILE A 80 7.75 -3.82 12.13
N ARG A 81 7.51 -4.72 13.09
CA ARG A 81 8.53 -5.65 13.59
C ARG A 81 8.64 -6.95 12.79
N SER A 82 7.67 -7.26 11.94
CA SER A 82 7.70 -8.48 11.13
C SER A 82 6.98 -8.30 9.79
N GLU A 83 7.30 -9.16 8.83
CA GLU A 83 6.59 -9.23 7.55
C GLU A 83 5.12 -9.62 7.75
N ARG A 84 4.84 -10.60 8.62
CA ARG A 84 3.46 -10.99 8.96
C ARG A 84 2.64 -9.80 9.47
N GLN A 85 3.19 -9.01 10.40
CA GLN A 85 2.52 -7.81 10.90
C GLN A 85 2.35 -6.75 9.80
N LEU A 86 3.33 -6.60 8.90
CA LEU A 86 3.19 -5.71 7.75
C LEU A 86 2.04 -6.15 6.85
N MET A 87 1.97 -7.43 6.48
CA MET A 87 0.92 -7.96 5.60
C MET A 87 -0.46 -7.78 6.24
N GLU A 88 -0.59 -8.06 7.54
CA GLU A 88 -1.79 -7.80 8.31
C GLU A 88 -2.20 -6.31 8.23
N GLN A 89 -1.27 -5.38 8.46
CA GLN A 89 -1.55 -3.95 8.34
C GLN A 89 -1.94 -3.55 6.91
N VAL A 90 -1.29 -4.11 5.88
CA VAL A 90 -1.59 -3.82 4.47
C VAL A 90 -2.99 -4.32 4.08
N GLN A 91 -3.56 -5.32 4.76
CA GLN A 91 -4.91 -5.79 4.47
C GLN A 91 -5.99 -4.72 4.74
N TYR A 92 -5.86 -3.95 5.82
CA TYR A 92 -6.89 -2.97 6.21
C TYR A 92 -6.45 -1.50 6.14
N ASN A 93 -5.14 -1.22 6.03
CA ASN A 93 -4.64 0.15 6.03
C ASN A 93 -4.54 0.72 4.61
N LEU A 94 -5.52 1.53 4.21
CA LEU A 94 -5.57 2.16 2.89
C LEU A 94 -4.36 3.06 2.60
N LEU A 95 -3.76 3.71 3.62
CA LEU A 95 -2.54 4.51 3.46
C LEU A 95 -1.35 3.63 3.07
N PHE A 96 -1.25 2.43 3.65
CA PHE A 96 -0.17 1.50 3.33
C PHE A 96 -0.34 0.91 1.94
N ARG A 97 -1.56 0.51 1.58
CA ARG A 97 -1.88 0.06 0.20
C ARG A 97 -1.59 1.14 -0.81
N TRP A 98 -2.01 2.38 -0.51
CA TRP A 98 -1.72 3.55 -1.32
C TRP A 98 -0.22 3.73 -1.51
N LEU A 99 0.58 3.71 -0.45
CA LEU A 99 2.03 3.89 -0.58
C LEU A 99 2.68 2.76 -1.41
N ILE A 100 2.31 1.50 -1.15
CA ILE A 100 2.83 0.33 -1.89
C ILE A 100 2.43 0.39 -3.37
N GLY A 101 1.26 0.92 -3.70
CA GLY A 101 0.69 0.84 -5.04
C GLY A 101 -0.18 -0.40 -5.25
N LEU A 102 -0.78 -0.93 -4.19
CA LEU A 102 -1.80 -1.99 -4.27
C LEU A 102 -3.20 -1.38 -4.38
N ALA A 103 -4.05 -1.93 -5.25
CA ALA A 103 -5.46 -1.57 -5.31
C ALA A 103 -6.18 -1.96 -4.01
N MET A 104 -7.39 -1.43 -3.80
CA MET A 104 -8.17 -1.71 -2.58
C MET A 104 -8.51 -3.20 -2.45
N ASP A 105 -8.79 -3.84 -3.58
CA ASP A 105 -9.26 -5.22 -3.72
C ASP A 105 -8.16 -6.22 -4.10
N ASP A 106 -6.93 -5.75 -4.36
CA ASP A 106 -5.80 -6.62 -4.65
C ASP A 106 -5.51 -7.58 -3.48
N VAL A 107 -5.10 -8.81 -3.80
CA VAL A 107 -4.69 -9.77 -2.77
C VAL A 107 -3.34 -9.33 -2.19
N VAL A 108 -3.27 -9.23 -0.87
CA VAL A 108 -1.97 -9.06 -0.17
C VAL A 108 -1.21 -10.37 -0.27
N TRP A 109 0.05 -10.31 -0.70
CA TRP A 109 0.85 -11.51 -0.85
C TRP A 109 1.12 -12.18 0.49
N VAL A 110 1.43 -13.48 0.41
CA VAL A 110 1.73 -14.29 1.59
C VAL A 110 3.14 -13.95 2.06
N PRO A 111 3.35 -13.68 3.36
CA PRO A 111 4.69 -13.45 3.88
C PRO A 111 5.56 -14.69 3.65
N THR A 112 6.83 -14.47 3.36
CA THR A 112 7.77 -15.56 3.05
C THR A 112 8.19 -16.40 4.26
N VAL A 113 7.82 -15.99 5.48
CA VAL A 113 8.20 -16.64 6.75
C VAL A 113 7.10 -16.58 7.80
#